data_AF-A0A383D432-F1
#
_entry.id   AF-A0A383D432-F1
#
_cell.length_a   1.000
_cell.length_b   1.000
_cell.length_c   1.000
_cell.angle_alpha   90.00
_cell.angle_beta   90.00
_cell.angle_gamma   90.00
#
_symmetry.space_group_name_H-M   'P 1'
#
loop_
_entity.id
_entity.type
_entity.pdbx_description
1 polymer ?
#
loop_
_entity_poly.entity_id
_entity_poly.type
_entity_poly.pdbx_seq_one_letter_code
_entity_poly.pdbx_strand_id
1 'polypeptide(L)'
;VPVGTPSNDYYGGDRLGDNLFAESLVALDARTGKRVWHFQTVKHGLWDYDLPAQPTLLTITLDGRTIDAVAAASKMGFLFVFDRTTGVPVWPIEDRPVIQSDVPGERTSPTQPFPTKPPAFARQGFTEDDVVDFTPELRIEALKTIRPYRTGPLYLPPSLQGSFARPGIIGGGNWGGTAVDPETNLLYVKSTNNPAILALAAVDTTRTEGAFGIDRTRRNIGLPNGLPIQKPPYGTL
;
A
#
# COMPACT_ATOMS: atom_id res chain seq x y z
N VAL A 1 -6.92 11.78 11.76
CA VAL A 1 -6.34 10.63 12.48
C VAL A 1 -6.36 9.44 11.53
N PRO A 2 -5.20 8.86 11.17
CA PRO A 2 -5.17 7.61 10.41
C PRO A 2 -5.46 6.40 11.30
N VAL A 3 -6.08 5.36 10.74
CA VAL A 3 -6.40 4.09 11.40
C VAL A 3 -5.75 2.94 10.63
N GLY A 4 -5.20 1.96 11.36
CA GLY A 4 -4.39 0.87 10.80
C GLY A 4 -5.17 -0.34 10.30
N THR A 5 -4.43 -1.34 9.85
CA THR A 5 -4.93 -2.65 9.39
C THR A 5 -5.49 -3.46 10.58
N PRO A 6 -6.65 -4.10 10.44
CA PRO A 6 -7.19 -5.00 11.45
C PRO A 6 -6.43 -6.33 11.41
N SER A 7 -6.18 -6.91 12.58
CA SER A 7 -5.58 -8.24 12.67
C SER A 7 -6.48 -9.27 11.96
N ASN A 8 -5.96 -10.18 11.14
CA ASN A 8 -4.56 -10.35 10.71
C ASN A 8 -4.24 -9.52 9.45
N ASP A 9 -3.04 -8.96 9.31
CA ASP A 9 -2.68 -8.05 8.21
C ASP A 9 -2.68 -8.68 6.80
N TYR A 10 -2.51 -10.01 6.69
CA TYR A 10 -2.27 -10.70 5.41
C TYR A 10 -3.30 -11.80 5.10
N TYR A 11 -4.21 -12.07 6.03
CA TYR A 11 -5.32 -12.99 5.87
C TYR A 11 -6.55 -12.42 6.59
N GLY A 12 -7.61 -12.18 5.84
CA GLY A 12 -8.88 -11.58 6.24
C GLY A 12 -10.05 -12.56 6.35
N GLY A 13 -9.82 -13.88 6.25
CA GLY A 13 -10.92 -14.86 6.25
C GLY A 13 -11.81 -14.86 7.49
N ASP A 14 -11.30 -14.41 8.65
CA ASP A 14 -12.09 -14.23 9.88
C ASP A 14 -12.74 -12.84 10.01
N ARG A 15 -12.50 -11.97 9.04
CA ARG A 15 -12.92 -10.56 9.05
C ARG A 15 -13.43 -10.13 7.66
N LEU A 16 -14.32 -10.92 7.08
CA LEU A 16 -14.92 -10.63 5.77
C LEU A 16 -15.64 -9.27 5.73
N GLY A 17 -15.69 -8.67 4.55
CA GLY A 17 -16.26 -7.34 4.30
C GLY A 17 -15.19 -6.25 4.29
N ASP A 18 -15.58 -4.99 4.13
CA ASP A 18 -14.61 -3.90 3.91
C ASP A 18 -13.77 -3.55 5.14
N ASN A 19 -14.13 -4.05 6.32
CA ASN A 19 -13.45 -3.79 7.59
C ASN A 19 -13.44 -2.32 8.05
N LEU A 20 -14.39 -1.50 7.61
CA LEU A 20 -14.48 -0.09 8.01
C LEU A 20 -14.45 0.07 9.55
N PHE A 21 -13.56 0.85 10.17
CA PHE A 21 -12.68 1.94 9.67
C PHE A 21 -11.20 1.56 9.49
N ALA A 22 -10.88 0.32 9.15
CA ALA A 22 -9.53 -0.08 8.76
C ALA A 22 -8.95 0.82 7.66
N GLU A 23 -7.63 1.04 7.69
CA GLU A 23 -6.87 1.70 6.62
C GLU A 23 -7.55 2.98 6.12
N SER A 24 -7.99 3.81 7.07
CA SER A 24 -8.83 4.98 6.82
C SER A 24 -8.20 6.26 7.36
N LEU A 25 -8.43 7.36 6.64
CA LEU A 25 -8.26 8.71 7.18
C LEU A 25 -9.57 9.15 7.83
N VAL A 26 -9.55 9.46 9.13
CA VAL A 26 -10.73 9.86 9.89
C VAL A 26 -10.56 11.28 10.43
N ALA A 27 -11.53 12.15 10.17
CA ALA A 27 -11.63 13.48 10.77
C ALA A 27 -12.65 13.47 11.91
N LEU A 28 -12.22 13.96 13.08
CA LEU A 28 -13.01 14.00 14.30
C LEU A 28 -13.08 15.44 14.80
N ASP A 29 -14.21 15.81 15.41
CA ASP A 29 -14.30 16.99 16.24
C ASP A 29 -13.44 16.80 17.49
N ALA A 30 -12.45 17.68 17.69
CA ALA A 30 -11.45 17.51 18.74
C ALA A 30 -12.01 17.65 20.17
N ARG A 31 -13.18 18.28 20.35
CA ARG A 31 -13.80 18.48 21.68
C ARG A 31 -14.68 17.30 22.08
N THR A 32 -15.34 16.70 21.10
CA THR A 32 -16.39 15.70 21.32
C THR A 32 -16.01 14.30 20.86
N GLY A 33 -14.97 14.16 20.05
CA GLY A 33 -14.59 12.90 19.40
C GLY A 33 -15.56 12.44 18.32
N LYS A 34 -16.59 13.23 17.99
CA LYS A 34 -17.58 12.87 16.96
C LYS A 34 -16.94 12.90 15.59
N ARG A 35 -17.19 11.87 14.78
CA ARG A 35 -16.73 11.79 13.40
C ARG A 35 -17.38 12.86 12.54
N VAL A 36 -16.55 13.65 11.88
CA VAL A 36 -16.96 14.64 10.88
C VAL A 36 -17.06 13.97 9.51
N TRP A 37 -15.95 13.39 9.05
CA TRP A 37 -15.87 12.62 7.81
C TRP A 37 -14.79 11.54 7.91
N HIS A 38 -14.79 10.61 6.97
CA HIS A 38 -13.72 9.64 6.82
C HIS A 38 -13.58 9.22 5.35
N PHE A 39 -12.43 8.69 4.99
CA PHE A 39 -12.21 8.00 3.72
C PHE A 39 -11.38 6.74 3.97
N GLN A 40 -11.87 5.60 3.48
CA GLN A 40 -11.17 4.32 3.57
C GLN A 40 -10.29 4.14 2.33
N THR A 41 -8.98 4.09 2.51
CA THR A 41 -8.02 4.00 1.39
C THR A 41 -7.81 2.59 0.87
N VAL A 42 -8.08 1.58 1.71
CA VAL A 42 -8.04 0.17 1.32
C VAL A 42 -9.26 -0.54 1.90
N LYS A 43 -10.00 -1.23 1.04
CA LYS A 43 -11.16 -2.06 1.40
C LYS A 43 -10.68 -3.49 1.62
N HIS A 44 -11.02 -4.10 2.74
CA HIS A 44 -10.58 -5.47 3.06
C HIS A 44 -9.06 -5.66 2.85
N GLY A 45 -8.24 -4.89 3.56
CA GLY A 45 -6.78 -4.93 3.37
C GLY A 45 -6.17 -6.28 3.66
N LEU A 46 -5.17 -6.67 2.85
CA LEU A 46 -4.41 -7.93 2.97
C LEU A 46 -2.90 -7.71 2.79
N TRP A 47 -2.45 -6.45 2.81
CA TRP A 47 -1.11 -6.06 2.36
C TRP A 47 -0.32 -5.27 3.40
N ASP A 48 -0.89 -5.06 4.60
CA ASP A 48 -0.38 -4.11 5.58
C ASP A 48 -0.24 -2.68 4.98
N TYR A 49 -1.28 -2.19 4.30
CA TYR A 49 -1.29 -0.90 3.60
C TYR A 49 -2.00 0.20 4.41
N ASP A 50 -1.74 0.23 5.72
CA ASP A 50 -2.15 1.33 6.58
C ASP A 50 -1.59 2.70 6.16
N LEU A 51 -2.06 3.74 6.85
CA LEU A 51 -1.58 5.11 6.74
C LEU A 51 -0.69 5.41 7.97
N PRO A 52 0.60 5.07 7.96
CA PRO A 52 1.41 5.07 9.17
C PRO A 52 1.87 6.48 9.59
N ALA A 53 1.90 7.42 8.65
CA ALA A 53 2.34 8.78 8.90
C ALA A 53 1.17 9.73 9.20
N GLN A 54 1.48 10.82 9.89
CA GLN A 54 0.55 11.93 10.03
C GLN A 54 0.21 12.53 8.66
N PRO A 55 -1.07 12.86 8.41
CA PRO A 55 -1.43 13.60 7.21
C PRO A 55 -0.94 15.04 7.31
N THR A 56 -0.57 15.63 6.18
CA THR A 56 -0.07 17.01 6.10
C THR A 56 -1.20 17.96 5.72
N LEU A 57 -1.33 19.07 6.44
CA LEU A 57 -2.27 20.15 6.11
C LEU A 57 -1.55 21.16 5.22
N LEU A 58 -2.21 21.58 4.14
CA LEU A 58 -1.67 22.53 3.17
C LEU A 58 -2.81 23.30 2.51
N THR A 59 -2.48 24.41 1.88
CA THR A 59 -3.43 25.16 1.06
C THR A 59 -2.98 25.05 -0.40
N ILE A 60 -3.88 24.62 -1.28
CA ILE A 60 -3.59 24.44 -2.71
C ILE A 60 -4.46 25.38 -3.54
N THR A 61 -3.96 25.82 -4.69
CA THR A 61 -4.74 26.56 -5.69
C THR A 61 -4.99 25.66 -6.88
N LEU A 62 -6.26 25.35 -7.15
CA LEU A 62 -6.69 24.51 -8.27
C LEU A 62 -7.78 25.25 -9.05
N ASP A 63 -7.57 25.46 -10.35
CA ASP A 63 -8.50 26.15 -11.24
C ASP A 63 -8.97 27.53 -10.71
N GLY A 64 -8.03 28.27 -10.08
CA GLY A 64 -8.28 29.58 -9.48
C GLY A 64 -9.00 29.53 -8.13
N ARG A 65 -9.31 28.35 -7.59
CA ARG A 65 -9.91 28.17 -6.26
C ARG A 65 -8.85 27.75 -5.25
N THR A 66 -8.84 28.43 -4.11
CA THR A 66 -8.04 28.05 -2.95
C THR A 66 -8.78 26.97 -2.16
N ILE A 67 -8.10 25.85 -1.89
CA ILE A 67 -8.63 24.71 -1.14
C ILE A 67 -7.72 24.48 0.06
N ASP A 68 -8.33 24.47 1.25
CA ASP A 68 -7.68 24.03 2.49
C ASP A 68 -7.66 22.50 2.51
N ALA A 69 -6.52 21.92 2.17
CA ALA A 69 -6.36 20.50 1.93
C ALA A 69 -5.71 19.75 3.10
N VAL A 70 -5.98 18.45 3.12
CA VAL A 70 -5.24 17.45 3.88
C VAL A 70 -4.73 16.39 2.91
N ALA A 71 -3.43 16.11 2.95
CA ALA A 71 -2.77 15.12 2.11
C ALA A 71 -2.24 13.97 2.96
N ALA A 72 -2.56 12.73 2.56
CA ALA A 72 -2.10 11.51 3.20
C ALA A 72 -1.25 10.70 2.20
N ALA A 73 0.06 10.64 2.43
CA ALA A 73 0.95 9.74 1.71
C ALA A 73 0.77 8.33 2.25
N SER A 74 0.50 7.38 1.35
CA SER A 74 0.11 6.03 1.71
C SER A 74 1.20 4.99 1.43
N LYS A 75 1.11 3.84 2.12
CA LYS A 75 1.96 2.67 1.82
C LYS A 75 1.78 2.15 0.40
N MET A 76 0.64 2.37 -0.24
CA MET A 76 0.43 2.03 -1.64
C MET A 76 1.23 2.90 -2.61
N GLY A 77 1.85 3.99 -2.15
CA GLY A 77 2.58 4.91 -3.03
C GLY A 77 1.69 5.96 -3.71
N PHE A 78 0.48 6.18 -3.18
CA PHE A 78 -0.42 7.24 -3.59
C PHE A 78 -0.48 8.37 -2.58
N LEU A 79 -0.72 9.59 -3.06
CA LEU A 79 -1.11 10.72 -2.24
C LEU A 79 -2.63 10.90 -2.33
N PHE A 80 -3.34 10.65 -1.23
CA PHE A 80 -4.77 10.93 -1.13
C PHE A 80 -4.96 12.36 -0.61
N VAL A 81 -5.68 13.20 -1.36
CA VAL A 81 -5.84 14.62 -1.03
C VAL A 81 -7.32 14.99 -0.99
N PHE A 82 -7.73 15.59 0.12
CA PHE A 82 -9.11 15.98 0.38
C PHE A 82 -9.17 17.44 0.86
N ASP A 83 -10.30 18.10 0.64
CA ASP A 83 -10.66 19.27 1.44
C ASP A 83 -10.75 18.84 2.92
N ARG A 84 -9.97 19.49 3.79
CA ARG A 84 -9.80 19.03 5.18
C ARG A 84 -11.05 19.18 6.03
N THR A 85 -12.00 20.03 5.62
CA THR A 85 -13.22 20.32 6.37
C THR A 85 -14.35 19.37 5.96
N THR A 86 -14.47 19.10 4.66
CA THR A 86 -15.59 18.35 4.09
C THR A 86 -15.26 16.89 3.79
N GLY A 87 -13.98 16.54 3.61
CA GLY A 87 -13.56 15.21 3.17
C GLY A 87 -13.80 14.95 1.67
N VAL A 88 -14.20 15.96 0.90
CA VAL A 88 -14.37 15.83 -0.55
C VAL A 88 -12.99 15.67 -1.20
N PRO A 89 -12.77 14.63 -2.05
CA PRO A 89 -11.52 14.47 -2.78
C PRO A 89 -11.22 15.69 -3.65
N VAL A 90 -9.98 16.17 -3.64
CA VAL A 90 -9.54 17.27 -4.53
C VAL A 90 -9.56 16.82 -5.99
N TRP A 91 -9.16 15.57 -6.24
CA TRP A 91 -9.20 14.93 -7.55
C TRP A 91 -10.00 13.64 -7.50
N PRO A 92 -10.52 13.17 -8.65
CA PRO A 92 -11.25 11.91 -8.70
C PRO A 92 -10.45 10.74 -8.14
N ILE A 93 -11.14 9.87 -7.41
CA ILE A 93 -10.63 8.57 -6.95
C ILE A 93 -11.52 7.52 -7.59
N GLU A 94 -10.89 6.62 -8.35
CA GLU A 94 -11.58 5.58 -9.11
C GLU A 94 -11.56 4.26 -8.36
N ASP A 95 -12.70 3.60 -8.27
CA ASP A 95 -12.77 2.21 -7.85
C ASP A 95 -12.40 1.31 -9.03
N ARG A 96 -11.24 0.64 -8.95
CA ARG A 96 -10.74 -0.24 -10.03
C ARG A 96 -10.76 -1.71 -9.60
N PRO A 97 -11.13 -2.65 -10.50
CA PRO A 97 -11.06 -4.07 -10.20
C PRO A 97 -9.65 -4.52 -9.81
N VAL A 98 -9.56 -5.42 -8.82
CA VAL A 98 -8.29 -6.01 -8.38
C VAL A 98 -8.35 -7.54 -8.45
N ILE A 99 -7.17 -8.17 -8.43
CA ILE A 99 -7.07 -9.63 -8.50
C ILE A 99 -7.72 -10.25 -7.28
N GLN A 100 -8.56 -11.25 -7.50
CA GLN A 100 -9.27 -11.92 -6.42
C GLN A 100 -8.41 -13.00 -5.74
N SER A 101 -8.56 -13.15 -4.42
CA SER A 101 -7.87 -14.20 -3.68
C SER A 101 -8.37 -15.59 -4.04
N ASP A 102 -7.44 -16.55 -4.07
CA ASP A 102 -7.66 -17.99 -4.23
C ASP A 102 -7.40 -18.77 -2.93
N VAL A 103 -7.06 -18.07 -1.84
CA VAL A 103 -6.79 -18.69 -0.54
C VAL A 103 -8.11 -19.15 0.10
N PRO A 104 -8.20 -20.39 0.61
CA PRO A 104 -9.42 -20.87 1.24
C PRO A 104 -9.87 -19.98 2.39
N GLY A 105 -11.16 -19.62 2.41
CA GLY A 105 -11.74 -18.74 3.44
C GLY A 105 -11.51 -17.24 3.21
N GLU A 106 -10.60 -16.86 2.30
CA GLU A 106 -10.29 -15.46 1.98
C GLU A 106 -11.21 -14.87 0.91
N ARG A 107 -11.50 -13.57 1.01
CA ARG A 107 -12.18 -12.80 -0.03
C ARG A 107 -11.66 -11.36 -0.09
N THR A 108 -10.85 -11.06 -1.10
CA THR A 108 -10.52 -9.68 -1.49
C THR A 108 -11.76 -8.85 -1.80
N SER A 109 -11.67 -7.53 -1.61
CA SER A 109 -12.64 -6.60 -2.19
C SER A 109 -12.67 -6.72 -3.72
N PRO A 110 -13.85 -6.58 -4.38
CA PRO A 110 -13.94 -6.56 -5.84
C PRO A 110 -13.14 -5.42 -6.49
N THR A 111 -13.10 -4.25 -5.82
CA THR A 111 -12.38 -3.07 -6.28
C THR A 111 -11.57 -2.42 -5.16
N GLN A 112 -10.58 -1.61 -5.53
CA GLN A 112 -9.87 -0.74 -4.61
C GLN A 112 -9.90 0.72 -5.08
N PRO A 113 -9.76 1.70 -4.18
CA PRO A 113 -9.63 3.12 -4.54
C PRO A 113 -8.27 3.43 -5.18
N PHE A 114 -8.28 4.16 -6.30
CA PHE A 114 -7.09 4.67 -6.99
C PHE A 114 -7.23 6.17 -7.24
N PRO A 115 -6.47 7.03 -6.54
CA PRO A 115 -6.49 8.46 -6.83
C PRO A 115 -5.90 8.72 -8.22
N THR A 116 -6.54 9.63 -8.96
CA THR A 116 -6.11 9.98 -10.32
C THR A 116 -4.96 10.99 -10.35
N LYS A 117 -4.84 11.80 -9.30
CA LYS A 117 -3.79 12.83 -9.16
C LYS A 117 -3.40 13.04 -7.69
N PRO A 118 -2.14 13.45 -7.44
CA PRO A 118 -1.02 13.37 -8.37
C PRO A 118 -0.74 11.90 -8.77
N PRO A 119 0.10 11.65 -9.81
CA PRO A 119 0.52 10.28 -10.13
C PRO A 119 1.11 9.57 -8.90
N ALA A 120 1.07 8.24 -8.91
CA ALA A 120 1.72 7.45 -7.87
C ALA A 120 3.21 7.83 -7.73
N PHE A 121 3.66 8.07 -6.51
CA PHE A 121 5.04 8.43 -6.21
C PHE A 121 5.94 7.19 -5.98
N ALA A 122 5.34 5.99 -5.92
CA ALA A 122 6.06 4.71 -5.89
C ALA A 122 5.60 3.78 -7.01
N ARG A 123 6.44 2.82 -7.39
CA ARG A 123 6.11 1.83 -8.42
C ARG A 123 4.98 0.89 -7.97
N GLN A 124 4.08 0.58 -8.90
CA GLN A 124 2.83 -0.14 -8.67
C GLN A 124 2.87 -1.54 -9.29
N GLY A 125 2.97 -2.58 -8.48
CA GLY A 125 3.15 -3.97 -8.92
C GLY A 125 4.60 -4.34 -9.19
N PHE A 126 4.88 -5.63 -9.38
CA PHE A 126 6.21 -6.19 -9.64
C PHE A 126 6.12 -7.30 -10.67
N THR A 127 6.94 -7.23 -11.71
CA THR A 127 6.93 -8.17 -12.86
C THR A 127 8.36 -8.55 -13.30
N GLU A 128 8.49 -9.41 -14.30
CA GLU A 128 9.78 -9.77 -14.91
C GLU A 128 10.54 -8.56 -15.48
N ASP A 129 9.86 -7.46 -15.81
CA ASP A 129 10.49 -6.23 -16.30
C ASP A 129 11.14 -5.42 -15.18
N ASP A 130 10.81 -5.73 -13.92
CA ASP A 130 11.32 -5.03 -12.75
C ASP A 130 12.56 -5.66 -12.13
N VAL A 131 12.91 -6.88 -12.55
CA VAL A 131 14.06 -7.57 -11.99
C VAL A 131 15.36 -6.89 -12.39
N VAL A 132 16.38 -7.04 -11.54
CA VAL A 132 17.73 -6.53 -11.80
C VAL A 132 18.27 -7.03 -13.14
N ASP A 133 18.86 -6.11 -13.89
CA ASP A 133 19.29 -6.31 -15.29
C ASP A 133 20.68 -5.74 -15.57
N PHE A 134 21.52 -5.56 -14.54
CA PHE A 134 22.89 -5.04 -14.69
C PHE A 134 23.77 -5.92 -15.59
N THR A 135 23.55 -7.23 -15.59
CA THR A 135 24.12 -8.17 -16.57
C THR A 135 23.07 -9.22 -16.99
N PRO A 136 23.24 -9.88 -18.14
CA PRO A 136 22.37 -10.98 -18.55
C PRO A 136 22.30 -12.12 -17.51
N GLU A 137 23.42 -12.44 -16.86
CA GLU A 137 23.51 -13.50 -15.86
C GLU A 137 22.69 -13.17 -14.62
N LEU A 138 22.79 -11.93 -14.12
CA LEU A 138 22.00 -11.45 -13.00
C LEU A 138 20.51 -11.44 -13.32
N ARG A 139 20.13 -11.04 -14.55
CA ARG A 139 18.74 -11.10 -14.99
C ARG A 139 18.22 -12.54 -15.00
N ILE A 140 19.00 -13.49 -15.53
CA ILE A 140 18.62 -14.91 -15.55
C ILE A 140 18.46 -15.46 -14.12
N GLU A 141 19.38 -15.12 -13.21
CA GLU A 141 19.29 -15.51 -11.80
C GLU A 141 18.06 -14.90 -11.11
N ALA A 142 17.77 -13.64 -11.38
CA ALA A 142 16.60 -12.96 -10.85
C ALA A 142 15.29 -13.56 -11.36
N LEU A 143 15.18 -13.83 -12.67
CA LEU A 143 14.02 -14.51 -13.25
C LEU A 143 13.81 -15.90 -12.63
N LYS A 144 14.89 -16.67 -12.43
CA LYS A 144 14.81 -17.96 -11.72
C LYS A 144 14.30 -17.82 -10.28
N THR A 145 14.69 -16.76 -9.60
CA THR A 145 14.33 -16.49 -8.19
C THR A 145 12.84 -16.15 -8.06
N ILE A 146 12.28 -15.37 -8.99
CA ILE A 146 10.87 -14.95 -8.93
C ILE A 146 9.90 -16.00 -9.49
N ARG A 147 10.37 -16.89 -10.38
CA ARG A 147 9.57 -17.92 -11.07
C ARG A 147 8.65 -18.76 -10.19
N PRO A 148 9.02 -19.16 -8.95
CA PRO A 148 8.13 -19.95 -8.09
C PRO A 148 6.93 -19.15 -7.57
N TYR A 149 6.98 -17.83 -7.61
CA TYR A 149 6.01 -16.93 -6.99
C TYR A 149 5.11 -16.25 -8.02
N ARG A 150 3.98 -15.72 -7.58
CA ARG A 150 3.11 -14.88 -8.38
C ARG A 150 3.71 -13.48 -8.49
N THR A 151 3.65 -12.90 -9.69
CA THR A 151 4.01 -11.51 -9.98
C THR A 151 2.81 -10.81 -10.61
N GLY A 152 2.70 -9.49 -10.49
CA GLY A 152 1.51 -8.79 -10.97
C GLY A 152 1.39 -7.34 -10.52
N PRO A 153 0.21 -6.73 -10.74
CA PRO A 153 -0.03 -5.32 -10.42
C PRO A 153 -0.11 -5.08 -8.91
N LEU A 154 -0.28 -3.81 -8.52
CA LEU A 154 -0.70 -3.44 -7.16
C LEU A 154 -1.95 -4.25 -6.75
N TYR A 155 -2.05 -4.59 -5.47
CA TYR A 155 -3.11 -5.42 -4.89
C TYR A 155 -3.18 -6.85 -5.43
N LEU A 156 -2.04 -7.40 -5.88
CA LEU A 156 -1.91 -8.86 -6.00
C LEU A 156 -2.04 -9.47 -4.59
N PRO A 157 -3.07 -10.28 -4.29
CA PRO A 157 -3.31 -10.75 -2.92
C PRO A 157 -2.19 -11.70 -2.45
N PRO A 158 -1.96 -11.80 -1.13
CA PRO A 158 -1.18 -12.89 -0.55
C PRO A 158 -1.69 -14.25 -1.00
N SER A 159 -0.81 -15.24 -1.09
CA SER A 159 -1.19 -16.57 -1.56
C SER A 159 -0.36 -17.66 -0.93
N LEU A 160 -0.84 -18.91 -1.00
CA LEU A 160 -0.07 -20.08 -0.56
C LEU A 160 1.20 -20.29 -1.41
N GLN A 161 1.13 -19.98 -2.71
CA GLN A 161 2.30 -19.96 -3.60
C GLN A 161 3.29 -18.84 -3.22
N GLY A 162 2.77 -17.72 -2.74
CA GLY A 162 3.49 -16.49 -2.46
C GLY A 162 3.40 -15.50 -3.62
N SER A 163 3.20 -14.23 -3.29
CA SER A 163 2.97 -13.15 -4.24
C SER A 163 4.00 -12.03 -4.04
N PHE A 164 4.68 -11.60 -5.10
CA PHE A 164 5.49 -10.39 -5.08
C PHE A 164 4.59 -9.16 -5.08
N ALA A 165 4.49 -8.51 -3.93
CA ALA A 165 3.81 -7.23 -3.77
C ALA A 165 4.81 -6.08 -3.93
N ARG A 166 4.44 -5.06 -4.71
CA ARG A 166 5.12 -3.76 -4.72
C ARG A 166 4.08 -2.64 -4.80
N PRO A 167 4.12 -1.64 -3.90
CA PRO A 167 5.05 -1.53 -2.79
C PRO A 167 4.99 -2.71 -1.80
N GLY A 168 6.13 -3.09 -1.22
CA GLY A 168 6.18 -4.20 -0.26
C GLY A 168 5.56 -3.82 1.09
N ILE A 169 5.81 -4.63 2.11
CA ILE A 169 5.29 -4.42 3.49
C ILE A 169 5.72 -3.05 4.07
N ILE A 170 6.92 -2.58 3.71
CA ILE A 170 7.40 -1.25 4.12
C ILE A 170 6.65 -0.11 3.41
N GLY A 171 5.93 -0.39 2.32
CA GLY A 171 5.20 0.60 1.55
C GLY A 171 6.09 1.53 0.71
N GLY A 172 5.42 2.29 -0.16
CA GLY A 172 5.98 3.37 -0.96
C GLY A 172 6.22 4.59 -0.08
N GLY A 173 5.18 5.05 0.62
CA GLY A 173 5.28 5.94 1.76
C GLY A 173 5.23 5.14 3.06
N ASN A 174 5.88 5.63 4.11
CA ASN A 174 5.80 5.02 5.45
C ASN A 174 5.97 6.12 6.52
N TRP A 175 6.53 5.78 7.67
CA TRP A 175 6.92 6.71 8.72
C TRP A 175 7.79 7.85 8.15
N GLY A 176 7.54 9.06 8.62
CA GLY A 176 8.22 10.29 8.18
C GLY A 176 7.29 11.31 7.52
N GLY A 177 6.17 10.86 6.95
CA GLY A 177 5.16 11.75 6.37
C GLY A 177 5.66 12.53 5.16
N THR A 178 5.10 13.73 4.96
CA THR A 178 5.45 14.61 3.85
C THR A 178 5.85 15.99 4.36
N ALA A 179 6.75 16.66 3.64
CA ALA A 179 7.13 18.04 3.90
C ALA A 179 6.51 18.94 2.82
N VAL A 180 6.12 20.16 3.20
CA VAL A 180 5.53 21.14 2.28
C VAL A 180 6.30 22.45 2.38
N ASP A 181 6.63 23.01 1.23
CA ASP A 181 7.09 24.39 1.10
C ASP A 181 5.89 25.27 0.71
N PRO A 182 5.40 26.15 1.61
CA PRO A 182 4.22 26.97 1.34
C PRO A 182 4.49 28.12 0.34
N GLU A 183 5.75 28.49 0.09
CA GLU A 183 6.09 29.55 -0.86
C GLU A 183 6.04 29.02 -2.30
N THR A 184 6.58 27.82 -2.50
CA THR A 184 6.63 27.16 -3.82
C THR A 184 5.43 26.25 -4.10
N ASN A 185 4.59 25.98 -3.09
CA ASN A 185 3.50 24.99 -3.12
C ASN A 185 3.97 23.57 -3.53
N LEU A 186 5.21 23.22 -3.17
CA LEU A 186 5.75 21.90 -3.40
C LEU A 186 5.56 21.01 -2.17
N LEU A 187 5.11 19.77 -2.42
CA LEU A 187 5.06 18.71 -1.43
C LEU A 187 6.12 17.67 -1.76
N TYR A 188 6.98 17.37 -0.80
CA TYR A 188 8.05 16.39 -0.89
C TYR A 188 7.65 15.11 -0.17
N VAL A 189 7.82 13.97 -0.85
CA VAL A 189 7.48 12.65 -0.33
C VAL A 189 8.62 11.68 -0.57
N LYS A 190 9.20 11.17 0.52
CA LYS A 190 10.17 10.08 0.40
C LYS A 190 9.43 8.81 -0.04
N SER A 191 9.93 8.20 -1.11
CA SER A 191 9.40 6.99 -1.71
C SER A 191 10.34 5.80 -1.54
N THR A 192 9.80 4.58 -1.53
CA THR A 192 10.54 3.32 -1.53
C THR A 192 9.93 2.33 -2.51
N ASN A 193 10.76 1.70 -3.34
CA ASN A 193 10.34 0.78 -4.40
C ASN A 193 10.71 -0.67 -4.10
N ASN A 194 10.88 -1.01 -2.83
CA ASN A 194 11.23 -2.37 -2.42
C ASN A 194 10.00 -3.28 -2.50
N PRO A 195 10.08 -4.43 -3.18
CA PRO A 195 9.01 -5.43 -3.15
C PRO A 195 9.06 -6.23 -1.84
N ALA A 196 8.02 -7.03 -1.59
CA ALA A 196 8.00 -8.06 -0.56
C ALA A 196 7.31 -9.32 -1.09
N ILE A 197 7.68 -10.49 -0.56
CA ILE A 197 6.94 -11.74 -0.81
C ILE A 197 5.85 -11.87 0.26
N LEU A 198 4.59 -11.89 -0.18
CA LEU A 198 3.41 -12.16 0.62
C LEU A 198 3.00 -13.63 0.43
N ALA A 199 3.67 -14.51 1.16
CA ALA A 199 3.40 -15.95 1.16
C ALA A 199 2.68 -16.35 2.44
N LEU A 200 1.61 -17.14 2.31
CA LEU A 200 0.84 -17.65 3.43
C LEU A 200 1.18 -19.11 3.73
N ALA A 201 1.10 -19.47 5.00
CA ALA A 201 1.16 -20.83 5.50
C ALA A 201 0.09 -21.03 6.58
N ALA A 202 -0.34 -22.27 6.76
CA ALA A 202 -1.24 -22.62 7.86
C ALA A 202 -0.56 -22.30 9.20
N VAL A 203 -1.35 -21.79 10.15
CA VAL A 203 -0.86 -21.47 11.49
C VAL A 203 -1.43 -22.43 12.53
N ASP A 204 -0.74 -22.53 13.67
CA ASP A 204 -1.26 -23.21 14.85
C ASP A 204 -2.37 -22.35 15.46
N THR A 205 -3.62 -22.76 15.22
CA THR A 205 -4.83 -22.04 15.65
C THR A 205 -5.03 -22.06 17.17
N THR A 206 -4.24 -22.85 17.91
CA THR A 206 -4.23 -22.78 19.38
C THR A 206 -3.42 -21.59 19.91
N ARG A 207 -2.58 -20.98 19.06
CA ARG A 207 -1.64 -19.90 19.43
C ARG A 207 -1.88 -18.61 18.66
N THR A 208 -2.64 -18.64 17.58
CA THR A 208 -2.85 -17.49 16.69
C THR A 208 -4.25 -17.55 16.11
N GLU A 209 -4.89 -16.39 16.00
CA GLU A 209 -6.19 -16.28 15.36
C GLU A 209 -6.08 -16.46 13.83
N GLY A 210 -7.02 -17.22 13.29
CA GLY A 210 -7.18 -17.49 11.86
C GLY A 210 -6.42 -18.69 11.32
N ALA A 211 -6.85 -19.14 10.13
CA ALA A 211 -6.36 -20.37 9.52
C ALA A 211 -4.97 -20.22 8.86
N PHE A 212 -4.63 -19.00 8.44
CA PHE A 212 -3.39 -18.70 7.73
C PHE A 212 -2.71 -17.46 8.29
N GLY A 213 -1.39 -17.43 8.13
CA GLY A 213 -0.56 -16.29 8.46
C GLY A 213 0.63 -16.19 7.52
N ILE A 214 1.33 -15.06 7.59
CA ILE A 214 2.50 -14.81 6.77
C ILE A 214 3.62 -15.82 7.08
N ASP A 215 4.09 -16.52 6.05
CA ASP A 215 5.20 -17.44 6.14
C ASP A 215 6.51 -16.65 6.20
N ARG A 216 7.09 -16.61 7.41
CA ARG A 216 8.33 -15.86 7.66
C ARG A 216 9.57 -16.51 7.05
N THR A 217 9.50 -17.78 6.64
CA THR A 217 10.63 -18.48 6.03
C THR A 217 10.87 -18.08 4.58
N ARG A 218 9.84 -17.56 3.89
CA ARG A 218 9.87 -17.15 2.47
C ARG A 218 9.99 -15.63 2.26
N ARG A 219 10.52 -14.90 3.25
CA ARG A 219 10.65 -13.44 3.19
C ARG A 219 11.89 -12.93 2.46
N ASN A 220 12.84 -13.81 2.12
CA ASN A 220 14.08 -13.37 1.49
C ASN A 220 13.83 -13.00 0.02
N ILE A 221 14.01 -11.71 -0.30
CA ILE A 221 13.75 -11.12 -1.61
C ILE A 221 15.04 -10.81 -2.38
N GLY A 222 16.22 -11.18 -1.88
CA GLY A 222 17.50 -10.88 -2.54
C GLY A 222 17.99 -12.02 -3.43
N LEU A 223 18.91 -11.71 -4.33
CA LEU A 223 19.72 -12.73 -5.00
C LEU A 223 20.67 -13.43 -4.01
N PRO A 224 21.09 -14.68 -4.26
CA PRO A 224 22.07 -15.40 -3.45
C PRO A 224 23.37 -14.64 -3.17
N ASN A 225 23.79 -13.75 -4.08
CA ASN A 225 24.97 -12.90 -3.96
C ASN A 225 24.75 -11.62 -3.12
N GLY A 226 23.55 -11.42 -2.57
CA GLY A 226 23.18 -10.27 -1.74
C GLY A 226 22.71 -9.04 -2.53
N LEU A 227 22.65 -9.10 -3.87
CA LEU A 227 22.09 -8.02 -4.67
C LEU A 227 20.56 -7.96 -4.56
N PRO A 228 19.95 -6.77 -4.65
CA PRO A 228 18.49 -6.64 -4.74
C PRO A 228 17.92 -7.39 -5.96
N ILE A 229 16.74 -7.99 -5.81
CA ILE A 229 16.05 -8.65 -6.92
C ILE A 229 15.54 -7.65 -7.96
N GLN A 230 15.26 -6.42 -7.55
CA GLN A 230 14.71 -5.35 -8.36
C GLN A 230 15.80 -4.44 -8.91
N LYS A 231 15.57 -3.82 -10.07
CA LYS A 231 16.43 -2.76 -10.61
C LYS A 231 16.14 -1.39 -9.97
N PRO A 232 17.11 -0.44 -9.99
CA PRO A 232 16.92 0.91 -9.45
C PRO A 232 15.86 1.73 -10.22
N PRO A 233 15.40 2.87 -9.66
CA PRO A 233 15.75 3.39 -8.33
C PRO A 233 15.02 2.65 -7.20
N TYR A 234 15.75 2.36 -6.11
CA TYR A 234 15.21 1.70 -4.91
C TYR A 234 14.32 2.62 -4.06
N GLY A 235 14.43 3.93 -4.26
CA GLY A 235 13.62 4.97 -3.63
C GLY A 235 13.89 6.32 -4.28
N THR A 236 13.05 7.31 -3.98
CA THR A 236 13.12 8.68 -4.51
C THR A 236 12.70 9.68 -3.42
N LEU A 237 12.92 10.98 -3.67
CA LEU A 237 12.39 12.09 -2.89
C LEU A 237 11.65 13.06 -3.83
#